data_AF-A0A820PCI1-F1
#
_entry.id   AF-A0A820PCI1-F1
#
_cell.length_a   1.000
_cell.length_b   1.000
_cell.length_c   1.000
_cell.angle_alpha   90.00
_cell.angle_beta   90.00
_cell.angle_gamma   90.00
#
_symmetry.space_group_name_H-M   'P 1'
#
loop_
_entity.id
_entity.type
_entity.pdbx_description
1 polymer ?
#
loop_
_entity_poly.entity_id
_entity_poly.type
_entity_poly.pdbx_seq_one_letter_code
_entity_poly.pdbx_strand_id
1 'polypeptide(L)'
;KNKKYELRQPLVLWNTGLALFSLWGAYRSVPELIYTLTHHGFMYSVCHSPYMKGITGLWVWLFMASKVPETIDTLFIVLRQQKLIFLHWYHHATVLIYCFYSYALFASTGHWFVTMNYCVHTIMYGYFALRAARIRV
;
A
#
# COMPACT_ATOMS: atom_id res chain seq x y z
N LYS A 1 -30.12 10.26 -15.79
CA LYS A 1 -29.73 8.81 -15.78
C LYS A 1 -28.24 8.75 -16.13
N ASN A 2 -27.36 8.65 -15.13
CA ASN A 2 -25.92 8.80 -15.36
C ASN A 2 -25.37 7.64 -16.18
N LYS A 3 -24.63 7.92 -17.25
CA LYS A 3 -23.94 6.91 -18.05
C LYS A 3 -22.79 6.34 -17.22
N LYS A 4 -22.63 5.01 -17.23
CA LYS A 4 -21.46 4.35 -16.63
C LYS A 4 -20.23 4.69 -17.46
N TYR A 5 -19.20 5.28 -16.84
CA TYR A 5 -17.94 5.54 -17.52
C TYR A 5 -17.16 4.24 -17.69
N GLU A 6 -16.74 3.93 -18.93
CA GLU A 6 -15.85 2.80 -19.22
C GLU A 6 -14.38 3.15 -18.90
N LEU A 7 -14.07 3.25 -17.61
CA LEU A 7 -12.73 3.60 -17.10
C LEU A 7 -11.77 2.40 -17.08
N ARG A 8 -11.87 1.47 -18.04
CA ARG A 8 -11.12 0.21 -17.98
C ARG A 8 -9.61 0.41 -18.14
N GLN A 9 -9.19 1.13 -19.17
CA GLN A 9 -7.78 1.43 -19.41
C GLN A 9 -7.12 2.20 -18.24
N PRO A 10 -7.71 3.30 -17.72
CA PRO A 10 -7.13 3.99 -16.58
C PRO A 10 -7.10 3.11 -15.32
N LEU A 11 -8.10 2.24 -15.11
CA LEU A 11 -8.09 1.29 -13.98
C LEU A 11 -6.97 0.24 -14.09
N VAL A 12 -6.71 -0.29 -15.30
CA VAL A 12 -5.59 -1.22 -15.53
C VAL A 12 -4.26 -0.52 -15.27
N LEU A 13 -4.07 0.68 -15.85
CA LEU A 13 -2.83 1.45 -15.68
C LEU A 13 -2.59 1.80 -14.20
N TRP A 14 -3.65 2.22 -13.52
CA TRP A 14 -3.65 2.56 -12.10
C TRP A 14 -3.24 1.38 -11.22
N ASN A 15 -3.94 0.26 -11.35
CA ASN A 15 -3.64 -0.95 -10.57
C ASN A 15 -2.24 -1.49 -10.89
N THR A 16 -1.80 -1.42 -12.14
CA THR A 16 -0.44 -1.85 -12.53
C THR A 16 0.60 -0.94 -11.91
N GLY A 17 0.38 0.38 -11.93
CA GLY A 17 1.27 1.36 -11.30
C GLY A 17 1.40 1.13 -9.79
N LEU A 18 0.28 0.92 -9.09
CA LEU A 18 0.28 0.62 -7.66
C LEU A 18 0.95 -0.73 -7.35
N ALA A 19 0.76 -1.75 -8.20
CA ALA A 19 1.43 -3.03 -8.04
C ALA A 19 2.96 -2.90 -8.19
N LEU A 20 3.44 -2.19 -9.21
CA LEU A 20 4.87 -1.96 -9.43
C LEU A 20 5.50 -1.10 -8.32
N PHE A 21 4.80 -0.05 -7.89
CA PHE A 21 5.22 0.77 -6.75
C PHE A 21 5.35 -0.08 -5.49
N SER A 22 4.35 -0.92 -5.21
CA SER A 22 4.36 -1.79 -4.04
C SER A 22 5.43 -2.87 -4.12
N LEU A 23 5.71 -3.40 -5.32
CA LEU A 23 6.77 -4.37 -5.54
C LEU A 23 8.14 -3.77 -5.28
N TRP A 24 8.38 -2.55 -5.76
CA TRP A 24 9.64 -1.85 -5.51
C TRP A 24 9.81 -1.51 -4.03
N GLY A 25 8.74 -1.05 -3.38
CA GLY A 25 8.71 -0.83 -1.93
C GLY A 25 9.04 -2.12 -1.16
N ALA A 26 8.39 -3.24 -1.49
CA ALA A 26 8.67 -4.54 -0.88
C ALA A 26 10.12 -4.99 -1.10
N TYR A 27 10.63 -4.86 -2.33
CA TYR A 27 12.00 -5.22 -2.68
C TYR A 27 13.04 -4.45 -1.84
N ARG A 28 12.72 -3.24 -1.39
CA ARG A 28 13.62 -2.42 -0.56
C ARG A 28 13.40 -2.63 0.94
N SER A 29 12.16 -2.76 1.40
CA SER A 29 11.84 -2.89 2.83
C SER A 29 12.03 -4.31 3.37
N VAL A 30 11.76 -5.36 2.57
CA VAL A 30 11.87 -6.76 3.02
C VAL A 30 13.30 -7.14 3.40
N PRO A 31 14.34 -6.87 2.59
CA PRO A 31 15.71 -7.22 2.95
C PRO A 31 16.18 -6.50 4.20
N GLU A 32 15.79 -5.23 4.39
CA GLU A 32 16.13 -4.44 5.59
C GLU A 32 15.50 -5.05 6.85
N LEU A 33 14.24 -5.49 6.75
CA LEU A 33 13.55 -6.16 7.85
C LEU A 33 14.22 -7.49 8.19
N ILE A 34 14.56 -8.30 7.19
CA ILE A 34 15.27 -9.58 7.37
C ILE A 34 16.65 -9.34 7.99
N TYR A 35 17.39 -8.33 7.53
CA TYR A 35 18.69 -7.96 8.07
C TYR A 35 18.59 -7.58 9.56
N THR A 36 17.61 -6.74 9.90
CA THR A 36 17.35 -6.32 11.29
C THR A 36 17.02 -7.52 12.17
N LEU A 37 16.20 -8.44 11.69
CA LEU A 37 15.80 -9.64 12.44
C LEU A 37 16.95 -10.61 12.66
N THR A 38 17.77 -10.83 11.63
CA THR A 38 18.89 -11.78 11.69
C THR A 38 20.05 -11.27 12.53
N HIS A 39 20.34 -9.96 12.50
CA HIS A 39 21.51 -9.41 13.18
C HIS A 39 21.21 -8.86 14.57
N HIS A 40 20.00 -8.34 14.81
CA HIS A 40 19.66 -7.65 16.07
C HIS A 40 18.51 -8.33 16.83
N GLY A 41 17.82 -9.28 16.20
CA GLY A 41 16.73 -10.05 16.80
C GLY A 41 15.36 -9.37 16.76
N PHE A 42 14.33 -10.12 17.16
CA PHE A 42 12.94 -9.68 17.10
C PHE A 42 12.65 -8.47 17.99
N MET A 43 13.08 -8.50 19.26
CA MET A 43 12.85 -7.41 20.21
C MET A 43 13.41 -6.08 19.71
N TYR A 44 14.57 -6.11 19.08
CA TYR A 44 15.16 -4.92 18.49
C TYR A 44 14.29 -4.36 17.35
N SER A 45 13.79 -5.22 16.46
CA SER A 45 12.94 -4.82 15.33
C SER A 45 11.60 -4.18 15.73
N VAL A 46 11.10 -4.49 16.93
CA VAL A 46 9.81 -3.99 17.44
C VAL A 46 9.99 -2.77 18.34
N CYS A 47 11.11 -2.69 19.08
CA CYS A 47 11.34 -1.61 20.03
C CYS A 47 12.10 -0.42 19.43
N HIS A 48 12.89 -0.62 18.38
CA HIS A 48 13.70 0.44 17.76
C HIS A 48 13.27 0.77 16.33
N SER A 49 13.45 2.03 15.92
CA SER A 49 13.09 2.55 14.59
C SER A 49 14.31 2.86 13.70
N PRO A 50 15.24 1.92 13.44
CA PRO A 50 16.41 2.20 12.60
C PRO A 50 16.03 2.48 11.13
N TYR A 51 14.89 1.95 10.70
CA TYR A 51 14.36 1.99 9.33
C TYR A 51 13.92 3.41 8.86
N MET A 52 13.91 4.39 9.76
CA MET A 52 13.57 5.79 9.48
C MET A 52 14.72 6.58 8.83
N LYS A 53 15.93 6.00 8.75
CA LYS A 53 17.11 6.66 8.17
C LYS A 53 17.44 6.12 6.77
N GLY A 54 18.07 6.95 5.96
CA GLY A 54 18.56 6.56 4.63
C GLY A 54 17.47 6.21 3.63
N ILE A 55 17.78 5.30 2.71
CA ILE A 55 16.88 4.92 1.61
C ILE A 55 15.60 4.26 2.14
N THR A 56 15.69 3.48 3.22
CA THR A 56 14.52 2.83 3.84
C THR A 56 13.52 3.86 4.36
N GLY A 57 14.00 4.95 4.97
CA GLY A 57 13.16 6.07 5.42
C GLY A 57 12.42 6.75 4.27
N LEU A 58 13.06 6.92 3.10
CA LEU A 58 12.41 7.43 1.89
C LEU A 58 11.24 6.53 1.46
N TRP A 59 11.44 5.20 1.44
CA TRP A 59 10.37 4.26 1.06
C TRP A 59 9.22 4.24 2.05
N VAL A 60 9.49 4.43 3.35
CA VAL A 60 8.41 4.57 4.35
C VAL A 60 7.65 5.88 4.18
N TRP A 61 8.35 6.97 3.87
CA TRP A 61 7.69 8.23 3.55
C TRP A 61 6.83 8.09 2.29
N LEU A 62 7.34 7.44 1.24
CA LEU A 62 6.59 7.16 0.02
C LEU A 62 5.36 6.27 0.29
N PHE A 63 5.47 5.29 1.19
CA PHE A 63 4.34 4.47 1.64
C PHE A 63 3.24 5.32 2.30
N MET A 64 3.63 6.20 3.23
CA MET A 64 2.69 7.10 3.89
C MET A 64 2.02 8.02 2.86
N ALA A 65 2.82 8.59 1.95
CA ALA A 65 2.33 9.42 0.87
C ALA A 65 1.39 8.65 -0.09
N SER A 66 1.59 7.34 -0.30
CA SER A 66 0.74 6.52 -1.18
C SER A 66 -0.67 6.27 -0.66
N LYS A 67 -0.91 6.43 0.64
CA LYS A 67 -2.26 6.25 1.21
C LYS A 67 -3.26 7.30 0.74
N VAL A 68 -2.78 8.50 0.39
CA VAL A 68 -3.61 9.55 -0.21
C VAL A 68 -4.08 9.16 -1.62
N PRO A 69 -3.21 8.84 -2.60
CA PRO A 69 -3.62 8.40 -3.92
C PRO A 69 -4.43 7.10 -3.90
N GLU A 70 -4.18 6.17 -2.97
CA GLU A 70 -5.02 4.94 -2.83
C GLU A 70 -6.51 5.27 -2.64
N THR A 71 -6.89 6.45 -2.11
CA THR A 71 -8.30 6.87 -2.05
C THR A 71 -8.95 7.08 -3.43
N ILE A 72 -8.16 7.22 -4.49
CA ILE A 72 -8.65 7.29 -5.88
C ILE A 72 -9.35 5.98 -6.29
N ASP A 73 -9.04 4.85 -5.63
CA ASP A 73 -9.79 3.59 -5.82
C ASP A 73 -11.28 3.77 -5.50
N THR A 74 -11.59 4.51 -4.43
CA THR A 74 -12.97 4.84 -4.05
C THR A 74 -13.63 5.72 -5.12
N LEU A 75 -12.88 6.68 -5.69
CA LEU A 75 -13.36 7.55 -6.75
C LEU A 75 -13.71 6.74 -8.01
N PHE A 76 -12.88 5.77 -8.40
CA PHE A 76 -13.19 4.87 -9.53
C PHE A 76 -14.48 4.07 -9.31
N ILE A 77 -14.74 3.60 -8.08
CA ILE A 77 -15.96 2.87 -7.74
C ILE A 77 -17.20 3.78 -7.86
N VAL A 78 -17.12 5.01 -7.35
CA VAL A 78 -18.20 6.01 -7.44
C VAL A 78 -18.47 6.39 -8.89
N LEU A 79 -17.43 6.66 -9.68
CA LEU A 79 -17.55 7.02 -11.10
C LEU A 79 -18.13 5.88 -11.94
N ARG A 80 -17.88 4.62 -11.57
CA ARG A 80 -18.48 3.44 -12.22
C ARG A 80 -19.86 3.09 -11.68
N GLN A 81 -20.39 3.87 -10.74
CA GLN A 81 -21.66 3.65 -10.05
C GLN A 81 -21.77 2.24 -9.45
N GLN A 82 -20.68 1.75 -8.88
CA GLN A 82 -20.67 0.47 -8.16
C GLN A 82 -20.98 0.71 -6.66
N LYS A 83 -21.53 -0.31 -5.99
CA LYS A 83 -21.82 -0.22 -4.56
C LYS A 83 -20.51 -0.19 -3.76
N LEU A 84 -20.27 0.89 -3.02
CA LEU A 84 -19.19 0.98 -2.05
C LEU A 84 -19.54 0.11 -0.84
N ILE A 85 -18.76 -0.96 -0.61
CA ILE A 85 -18.89 -1.78 0.59
C ILE A 85 -18.29 -1.07 1.80
N PHE A 86 -18.86 -1.28 2.98
CA PHE A 86 -18.40 -0.64 4.23
C PHE A 86 -16.91 -0.87 4.49
N LEU A 87 -16.47 -2.13 4.35
CA LEU A 87 -15.09 -2.53 4.59
C LEU A 87 -14.08 -1.71 3.78
N HIS A 88 -14.38 -1.38 2.53
CA HIS A 88 -13.45 -0.69 1.65
C HIS A 88 -13.19 0.75 2.12
N TRP A 89 -14.23 1.58 2.21
CA TRP A 89 -14.04 2.98 2.58
C TRP A 89 -13.58 3.14 4.04
N TYR A 90 -14.09 2.29 4.94
CA TYR A 90 -13.67 2.29 6.35
C TYR A 90 -12.18 1.93 6.49
N HIS A 91 -11.73 0.90 5.77
CA HIS A 91 -10.33 0.52 5.74
C HIS A 91 -9.46 1.66 5.19
N HIS A 92 -9.78 2.21 4.01
CA HIS A 92 -8.97 3.30 3.42
C HIS A 92 -8.92 4.55 4.30
N ALA A 93 -10.01 4.89 5.01
CA ALA A 93 -10.01 6.02 5.95
C ALA A 93 -9.14 5.74 7.18
N THR A 94 -9.30 4.57 7.81
CA THR A 94 -8.56 4.23 9.03
C THR A 94 -7.07 4.04 8.78
N VAL A 95 -6.67 3.35 7.72
CA VAL A 95 -5.23 3.18 7.39
C VAL A 95 -4.56 4.49 7.01
N LEU A 96 -5.28 5.42 6.37
CA LEU A 96 -4.76 6.75 6.08
C LEU A 96 -4.44 7.50 7.39
N ILE A 97 -5.41 7.59 8.31
CA ILE A 97 -5.22 8.26 9.60
C ILE A 97 -4.11 7.58 10.40
N TYR A 98 -4.13 6.25 10.46
CA TYR A 98 -3.14 5.46 11.19
C TYR A 98 -1.73 5.69 10.65
N CYS A 99 -1.51 5.63 9.34
CA CYS A 99 -0.18 5.81 8.75
C CYS A 99 0.38 7.21 9.02
N PHE A 100 -0.44 8.26 8.90
CA PHE A 100 -0.01 9.63 9.19
C PHE A 100 0.33 9.83 10.67
N TYR A 101 -0.50 9.30 11.57
CA TYR A 101 -0.27 9.41 13.00
C TYR A 101 0.96 8.61 13.45
N SER A 102 1.10 7.35 13.01
CA SER A 102 2.23 6.49 13.35
C SER A 102 3.56 7.00 12.78
N TYR A 103 3.54 7.63 11.61
CA TYR A 103 4.72 8.26 11.03
C TYR A 103 5.19 9.46 11.89
N ALA A 104 4.27 10.30 12.36
CA ALA A 104 4.60 11.43 13.23
C ALA A 104 5.21 11.00 14.59
N LEU A 105 4.82 9.83 15.08
CA LEU A 105 5.34 9.25 16.33
C LEU A 105 6.57 8.36 16.15
N PHE A 106 7.09 8.21 14.92
CA PHE A 106 8.20 7.31 14.62
C PHE A 106 8.01 5.90 15.18
N ALA A 107 6.79 5.37 15.08
CA ALA A 107 6.41 4.11 15.72
C ALA A 107 7.32 2.95 15.26
N SER A 108 8.03 2.30 16.18
CA SER A 108 8.99 1.22 15.89
C SER A 108 8.35 0.04 15.16
N THR A 109 7.11 -0.30 15.49
CA THR A 109 6.33 -1.36 14.83
C THR A 109 5.92 -1.04 13.39
N GLY A 110 6.06 0.22 12.96
CA GLY A 110 5.69 0.66 11.61
C GLY A 110 6.46 -0.07 10.51
N HIS A 111 7.69 -0.51 10.75
CA HIS A 111 8.48 -1.23 9.75
C HIS A 111 7.81 -2.54 9.29
N TRP A 112 7.29 -3.30 10.25
CA TRP A 112 6.56 -4.54 10.00
C TRP A 112 5.28 -4.28 9.21
N PHE A 113 4.53 -3.26 9.62
CA PHE A 113 3.28 -2.88 8.96
C PHE A 113 3.50 -2.46 7.50
N VAL A 114 4.46 -1.57 7.25
CA VAL A 114 4.82 -1.10 5.90
C VAL A 114 5.25 -2.26 5.01
N THR A 115 6.15 -3.12 5.51
CA THR A 115 6.71 -4.24 4.74
C THR A 115 5.63 -5.25 4.36
N MET A 116 4.80 -5.68 5.32
CA MET A 116 3.69 -6.58 5.04
C MET A 116 2.70 -5.95 4.05
N ASN A 117 2.34 -4.68 4.24
CA ASN A 117 1.38 -4.00 3.38
C ASN A 117 1.89 -3.90 1.94
N TYR A 118 3.17 -3.57 1.72
CA TYR A 118 3.77 -3.59 0.39
C TYR A 118 3.69 -4.97 -0.28
N CYS A 119 3.97 -6.04 0.45
CA CYS A 119 3.85 -7.40 -0.07
C CYS A 119 2.42 -7.74 -0.50
N VAL A 120 1.43 -7.47 0.37
CA VAL A 120 0.03 -7.77 0.07
C VAL A 120 -0.52 -6.88 -1.04
N HIS A 121 -0.18 -5.59 -1.06
CA HIS A 121 -0.60 -4.68 -2.13
C HIS A 121 -0.02 -5.05 -3.48
N THR A 122 1.22 -5.56 -3.53
CA THR A 122 1.80 -6.10 -4.77
C THR A 122 0.91 -7.21 -5.35
N ILE A 123 0.47 -8.15 -4.50
CA ILE A 123 -0.37 -9.27 -4.92
C ILE A 123 -1.79 -8.80 -5.27
N MET A 124 -2.41 -8.00 -4.41
CA MET A 124 -3.79 -7.54 -4.56
C MET A 124 -3.96 -6.68 -5.81
N TYR A 125 -3.12 -5.66 -6.00
CA TYR A 125 -3.20 -4.80 -7.19
C TYR A 125 -2.74 -5.53 -8.45
N GLY A 126 -1.80 -6.47 -8.34
CA GLY A 126 -1.45 -7.38 -9.43
C GLY A 126 -2.66 -8.20 -9.90
N TYR A 127 -3.40 -8.79 -8.96
CA TYR A 127 -4.65 -9.51 -9.26
C TYR A 127 -5.70 -8.59 -9.90
N PHE A 128 -5.90 -7.37 -9.40
CA PHE A 128 -6.85 -6.43 -9.98
C PHE A 128 -6.45 -5.97 -11.39
N ALA A 129 -5.15 -5.77 -11.64
CA ALA A 129 -4.64 -5.44 -12.97
C ALA A 129 -4.92 -6.57 -13.96
N LEU A 130 -4.59 -7.82 -13.60
CA LEU A 130 -4.85 -9.01 -14.44
C LEU A 130 -6.34 -9.21 -14.71
N ARG A 131 -7.18 -9.05 -13.67
CA ARG A 131 -8.64 -9.16 -13.83
C ARG A 131 -9.15 -8.07 -14.77
N ALA A 132 -8.71 -6.82 -14.59
CA ALA A 132 -9.11 -5.71 -15.43
C ALA A 132 -8.64 -5.86 -16.89
N ALA A 133 -7.51 -6.55 -17.11
CA ALA A 133 -7.00 -6.95 -18.43
C ALA A 133 -7.75 -8.14 -19.07
N ARG A 134 -8.74 -8.73 -18.37
CA ARG A 134 -9.50 -9.94 -18.79
C ARG A 134 -8.66 -11.21 -18.94
N ILE A 135 -7.49 -11.27 -18.31
CA ILE A 135 -6.75 -12.52 -18.17
C ILE A 135 -7.51 -13.35 -17.13
N ARG A 136 -7.84 -14.62 -17.45
CA ARG A 136 -8.39 -15.56 -16.46
C ARG A 136 -7.25 -15.93 -15.53
N VAL A 137 -7.41 -15.62 -14.25
CA VAL A 137 -6.50 -15.94 -13.15
C VAL A 137 -7.24 -16.85 -12.19
#